data_AF-R6WLM5-F1
#
_entry.id   AF-R6WLM5-F1
#
_cell.length_a   1.000
_cell.length_b   1.000
_cell.length_c   1.000
_cell.angle_alpha   90.00
_cell.angle_beta   90.00
_cell.angle_gamma   90.00
#
_symmetry.space_group_name_H-M   'P 1'
#
loop_
_entity.id
_entity.type
_entity.pdbx_description
1 polymer ?
#
loop_
_entity_poly.entity_id
_entity_poly.type
_entity_poly.pdbx_seq_one_letter_code
_entity_poly.pdbx_strand_id
1 'polypeptide(L)'
;MVGGNGGINLMPGGLTAVDDQTQDMVKPLFAVDLDLKDAQEEIIRVEDAIKRAYSADLFLMLDNLDNSRMTAREVMERTQEKLQQLGPVVERLQDEFLTLILQRVYNIIDRSGGFPPVPEELQDILSEEDVEVDYISPLAQAQKMSGLVNIEQAIAQTGQMAQVWPEVTKKINPLGAITKYFEMLGVPAMALRSDEEVQEMLKQEQQEMQRQQEMQEGLAMAQAAAPAAEAAKNLTAAANDSNPAITSWLGVPGGWE
;
A
#
# COMPACT_ATOMS: atom_id res chain seq x y z
N MET A 1 29.47 -85.25 -23.00
CA MET A 1 29.91 -84.66 -24.28
C MET A 1 30.26 -83.21 -23.99
N VAL A 2 31.54 -82.87 -24.09
CA VAL A 2 32.04 -81.50 -23.87
C VAL A 2 31.77 -80.73 -25.16
N GLY A 3 30.86 -79.75 -25.11
CA GLY A 3 30.64 -78.83 -26.21
C GLY A 3 31.84 -77.90 -26.31
N GLY A 4 32.69 -78.10 -27.32
CA GLY A 4 33.83 -77.24 -27.58
C GLY A 4 33.37 -75.90 -28.15
N ASN A 5 33.43 -74.84 -27.36
CA ASN A 5 33.48 -73.48 -27.91
C ASN A 5 34.76 -73.39 -28.75
N GLY A 6 34.63 -73.24 -30.06
CA GLY A 6 35.76 -73.03 -30.96
C GLY A 6 36.58 -71.84 -30.49
N GLY A 7 37.80 -72.11 -30.02
CA GLY A 7 38.68 -71.09 -29.46
C GLY A 7 39.00 -70.00 -30.48
N ILE A 8 38.96 -68.75 -30.02
CA ILE A 8 39.37 -67.57 -30.80
C ILE A 8 40.87 -67.67 -31.06
N ASN A 9 41.30 -67.66 -32.32
CA ASN A 9 42.72 -67.73 -32.66
C ASN A 9 43.35 -66.34 -32.63
N LEU A 10 44.35 -66.14 -31.78
CA LEU A 10 45.01 -64.84 -31.55
C LEU A 10 46.33 -64.68 -32.35
N MET A 11 46.70 -65.67 -33.17
CA MET A 11 47.90 -65.61 -34.01
C MET A 11 47.64 -64.75 -35.27
N PRO A 12 48.57 -63.86 -35.67
CA PRO A 12 48.44 -63.10 -36.91
C PRO A 12 48.25 -64.03 -38.13
N GLY A 13 47.14 -63.87 -38.85
CA GLY A 13 46.79 -64.72 -40.00
C GLY A 13 46.05 -66.02 -39.65
N GLY A 14 45.71 -66.23 -38.37
CA GLY A 14 44.89 -67.36 -37.92
C GLY A 14 43.43 -67.22 -38.34
N LEU A 15 42.85 -68.30 -38.85
CA LEU A 15 41.41 -68.38 -39.15
C LEU A 15 40.66 -68.79 -37.88
N THR A 16 39.63 -68.04 -37.52
CA THR A 16 38.68 -68.42 -36.46
C THR A 16 37.39 -68.86 -37.14
N ALA A 17 36.98 -70.10 -36.90
CA ALA A 17 35.75 -70.65 -37.46
C ALA A 17 34.55 -70.10 -36.67
N VAL A 18 33.71 -69.32 -37.34
CA VAL A 18 32.40 -68.85 -36.86
C VAL A 18 31.31 -69.51 -37.70
N ASP A 19 30.23 -69.92 -37.04
CA ASP A 19 29.07 -70.52 -37.71
C ASP A 19 28.23 -69.43 -38.38
N ASP A 20 27.99 -69.57 -39.68
CA ASP A 20 27.50 -68.53 -40.61
C ASP A 20 26.03 -68.12 -40.34
N GLN A 21 25.34 -68.79 -39.41
CA GLN A 21 23.96 -68.46 -39.02
C GLN A 21 23.86 -67.42 -37.91
N THR A 22 24.97 -67.13 -37.23
CA THR A 22 25.05 -66.09 -36.21
C THR A 22 26.15 -65.13 -36.63
N GLN A 23 25.81 -63.87 -36.92
CA GLN A 23 26.78 -62.77 -37.06
C GLN A 23 27.48 -62.47 -35.73
N ASP A 24 28.11 -63.47 -35.12
CA ASP A 24 28.88 -63.35 -33.90
C ASP A 24 30.29 -62.91 -34.26
N MET A 25 30.39 -61.60 -34.54
CA MET A 25 31.65 -60.89 -34.37
C MET A 25 32.11 -61.02 -32.92
N VAL A 26 33.43 -61.06 -32.73
CA VAL A 26 34.07 -61.04 -31.41
C VAL A 26 33.56 -59.82 -30.63
N LYS A 27 32.64 -60.04 -29.69
CA LYS A 27 32.13 -59.01 -28.78
C LYS A 27 33.04 -58.92 -27.55
N PRO A 28 33.20 -57.73 -26.96
CA PRO A 28 33.96 -57.58 -25.73
C PRO A 28 33.35 -58.46 -24.63
N LEU A 29 34.20 -59.12 -23.84
CA LEU A 29 33.80 -59.94 -22.68
C LEU A 29 32.97 -59.13 -21.67
N PHE A 30 33.18 -57.81 -21.64
CA PHE A 30 32.40 -56.87 -20.85
C PHE A 30 31.94 -55.73 -21.76
N ALA A 31 30.68 -55.77 -22.19
CA ALA A 31 29.99 -54.63 -22.79
C ALA A 31 29.26 -53.89 -21.68
N VAL A 32 29.99 -53.03 -20.94
CA VAL A 32 29.37 -52.18 -19.92
C VAL A 32 28.80 -50.96 -20.63
N ASP A 33 27.49 -50.96 -20.86
CA ASP A 33 26.75 -49.78 -21.31
C ASP A 33 26.39 -48.96 -20.07
N LEU A 34 27.20 -47.95 -19.76
CA LEU A 34 26.95 -47.03 -18.65
C LEU A 34 25.88 -46.03 -19.08
N ASP A 35 24.71 -46.08 -18.45
CA ASP A 35 23.70 -45.06 -18.67
C ASP A 35 24.12 -43.75 -18.00
N LEU A 36 24.69 -42.85 -18.80
CA LEU A 36 25.15 -41.53 -18.34
C LEU A 36 24.00 -40.54 -18.15
N LYS A 37 22.76 -40.89 -18.55
CA LYS A 37 21.62 -39.98 -18.38
C LYS A 37 21.24 -39.80 -16.93
N ASP A 38 21.15 -40.89 -16.17
CA ASP A 38 20.81 -40.81 -14.75
C ASP A 38 21.83 -39.97 -13.97
N ALA A 39 23.11 -40.09 -14.32
CA ALA A 39 24.18 -39.28 -13.72
C ALA A 39 24.04 -37.79 -14.10
N GLN A 40 23.66 -37.47 -15.34
CA GLN A 40 23.38 -36.10 -15.76
C GLN A 40 22.14 -35.52 -15.04
N GLU A 41 21.10 -36.32 -14.86
CA GLU A 41 19.89 -35.89 -14.14
C GLU A 41 20.18 -35.57 -12.67
N GLU A 42 21.00 -36.38 -11.98
CA GLU A 42 21.42 -36.06 -10.62
C GLU A 42 22.30 -34.82 -10.53
N ILE A 43 23.20 -34.59 -11.50
CA ILE A 43 24.00 -33.36 -11.57
C ILE A 43 23.08 -32.14 -11.68
N ILE A 44 22.10 -32.17 -12.59
CA ILE A 44 21.14 -31.08 -12.77
C ILE A 44 20.33 -30.86 -11.49
N ARG A 45 19.86 -31.94 -10.84
CA ARG A 45 19.11 -31.84 -9.58
C ARG A 45 19.94 -31.18 -8.48
N VAL A 46 21.21 -31.53 -8.33
CA VAL A 46 22.11 -30.94 -7.33
C VAL A 46 22.39 -29.47 -7.66
N GLU A 47 22.67 -29.14 -8.92
CA GLU A 47 22.86 -27.76 -9.35
C GLU A 47 21.62 -26.90 -9.05
N ASP A 48 20.41 -27.40 -9.34
CA ASP A 48 19.17 -26.70 -9.06
C ASP A 48 18.92 -26.55 -7.56
N ALA A 49 19.26 -27.56 -6.75
CA ALA A 49 19.19 -27.45 -5.29
C ALA A 49 20.14 -26.36 -4.76
N ILE A 50 21.36 -26.28 -5.30
CA ILE A 50 22.33 -25.23 -4.95
C ILE A 50 21.80 -23.86 -5.39
N LYS A 51 21.35 -23.71 -6.63
CA LYS A 51 20.78 -22.44 -7.15
C LYS A 51 19.63 -21.95 -6.28
N ARG A 52 18.72 -22.84 -5.88
CA ARG A 52 17.61 -22.50 -4.96
C ARG A 52 18.09 -22.11 -3.57
N ALA A 53 19.07 -22.81 -3.02
CA ALA A 53 19.63 -22.49 -1.70
C ALA A 53 20.30 -21.11 -1.67
N TYR A 54 20.94 -20.71 -2.77
CA TYR A 54 21.55 -19.38 -2.92
C TYR A 54 20.60 -18.34 -3.53
N SER A 55 19.31 -18.67 -3.71
CA SER A 55 18.34 -17.78 -4.35
C SER A 55 18.84 -17.26 -5.70
N ALA A 56 19.60 -18.04 -6.48
CA ALA A 56 20.11 -17.62 -7.78
C ALA A 56 18.97 -17.30 -8.78
N ASP A 57 17.86 -18.03 -8.66
CA ASP A 57 16.63 -17.79 -9.42
C ASP A 57 16.04 -16.38 -9.17
N LEU A 58 16.37 -15.75 -8.02
CA LEU A 58 16.00 -14.39 -7.65
C LEU A 58 16.60 -13.35 -8.60
N PHE A 59 17.88 -13.50 -8.91
CA PHE A 59 18.66 -12.54 -9.70
C PHE A 59 18.56 -12.82 -11.20
N LEU A 60 18.58 -14.10 -11.60
CA LEU A 60 18.44 -14.50 -13.00
C LEU A 60 17.05 -14.18 -13.57
N MET A 61 16.02 -14.06 -12.73
CA MET A 61 14.68 -13.66 -13.20
C MET A 61 14.54 -12.16 -13.42
N LEU A 62 15.22 -11.29 -12.66
CA LEU A 62 15.25 -9.85 -12.94
C LEU A 62 15.96 -9.57 -14.26
N ASP A 63 17.02 -10.34 -14.56
CA ASP A 63 17.79 -10.24 -15.80
C ASP A 63 17.00 -10.72 -17.05
N ASN A 64 16.01 -11.61 -16.86
CA ASN A 64 15.17 -12.13 -17.94
C ASN A 64 13.89 -11.31 -18.19
N LEU A 65 13.61 -10.24 -17.42
CA LEU A 65 12.46 -9.37 -17.64
C LEU A 65 12.58 -8.52 -18.91
N ASP A 66 13.80 -8.17 -19.32
CA ASP A 66 14.03 -7.32 -20.50
C ASP A 66 13.92 -8.06 -21.85
N ASN A 67 13.97 -9.39 -21.85
CA ASN A 67 14.07 -10.18 -23.09
C ASN A 67 12.73 -10.70 -23.63
N SER A 68 11.62 -10.45 -22.95
CA SER A 68 10.31 -10.97 -23.37
C SER A 68 9.40 -9.83 -23.81
N ARG A 69 8.69 -10.01 -24.93
CA ARG A 69 7.62 -9.13 -25.44
C ARG A 69 6.38 -9.15 -24.52
N MET A 70 6.58 -8.98 -23.22
CA MET A 70 5.53 -9.02 -22.22
C MET A 70 4.87 -7.66 -22.10
N THR A 71 3.57 -7.68 -21.86
CA THR A 71 2.84 -6.45 -21.55
C THR A 71 3.20 -5.96 -20.15
N ALA A 72 3.22 -4.63 -19.95
CA ALA A 72 3.59 -4.02 -18.67
C ALA A 72 2.79 -4.57 -17.48
N ARG A 73 1.53 -4.98 -17.72
CA ARG A 73 0.68 -5.59 -16.69
C ARG A 73 1.11 -6.99 -16.28
N GLU A 74 1.46 -7.84 -17.25
CA GLU A 74 1.94 -9.19 -16.96
C GLU A 74 3.28 -9.15 -16.22
N VAL A 75 4.15 -8.18 -16.56
CA VAL A 75 5.41 -7.94 -15.84
C VAL A 75 5.13 -7.58 -14.38
N MET A 76 4.19 -6.66 -14.11
CA MET A 76 3.83 -6.28 -12.75
C MET A 76 3.23 -7.45 -11.97
N GLU A 77 2.29 -8.20 -12.55
CA GLU A 77 1.63 -9.34 -11.88
C GLU A 77 2.63 -10.46 -11.55
N ARG A 78 3.53 -10.83 -12.47
CA ARG A 78 4.58 -11.82 -12.19
C ARG A 78 5.62 -11.33 -11.20
N THR A 79 5.97 -10.04 -11.27
CA THR A 79 6.87 -9.44 -10.30
C THR A 79 6.24 -9.54 -8.92
N GLN A 80 4.95 -9.22 -8.80
CA GLN A 80 4.22 -9.25 -7.53
C GLN A 80 4.07 -10.66 -6.94
N GLU A 81 3.70 -11.66 -7.75
CA GLU A 81 3.61 -13.05 -7.30
C GLU A 81 4.96 -13.56 -6.75
N LYS A 82 6.05 -13.20 -7.42
CA LYS A 82 7.39 -13.62 -7.00
C LYS A 82 7.87 -12.83 -5.79
N LEU A 83 7.63 -11.52 -5.75
CA LEU A 83 7.91 -10.69 -4.57
C LEU A 83 7.18 -11.20 -3.33
N GLN A 84 5.97 -11.74 -3.48
CA GLN A 84 5.22 -12.37 -2.39
C GLN A 84 5.89 -13.67 -1.88
N GLN A 85 6.44 -14.49 -2.79
CA GLN A 85 7.21 -15.68 -2.41
C GLN A 85 8.53 -15.34 -1.69
N LEU A 86 9.05 -14.13 -1.94
CA LEU A 86 10.34 -13.66 -1.43
C LEU A 86 10.26 -12.88 -0.12
N GLY A 87 9.07 -12.38 0.23
CA GLY A 87 8.82 -11.66 1.48
C GLY A 87 9.46 -12.35 2.69
N PRO A 88 9.19 -13.64 2.95
CA PRO A 88 9.72 -14.31 4.14
C PRO A 88 11.23 -14.51 4.18
N VAL A 89 11.93 -14.47 3.04
CA VAL A 89 13.40 -14.59 3.00
C VAL A 89 14.03 -13.21 3.25
N VAL A 90 13.46 -12.18 2.63
CA VAL A 90 13.93 -10.80 2.79
C VAL A 90 13.64 -10.30 4.20
N GLU A 91 12.45 -10.56 4.74
CA GLU A 91 12.08 -10.23 6.13
C GLU A 91 13.05 -10.87 7.12
N ARG A 92 13.34 -12.17 6.99
CA ARG A 92 14.34 -12.83 7.84
C ARG A 92 15.73 -12.22 7.71
N LEU A 93 16.16 -11.88 6.50
CA LEU A 93 17.47 -11.25 6.30
C LEU A 93 17.50 -9.82 6.86
N GLN A 94 16.38 -9.11 6.84
CA GLN A 94 16.23 -7.82 7.51
C GLN A 94 16.30 -8.01 9.03
N ASP A 95 15.38 -8.76 9.62
CA ASP A 95 15.21 -8.88 11.05
C ASP A 95 16.38 -9.61 11.75
N GLU A 96 16.84 -10.73 11.19
CA GLU A 96 17.85 -11.58 11.84
C GLU A 96 19.29 -11.14 11.54
N PHE A 97 19.53 -10.34 10.50
CA PHE A 97 20.89 -9.96 10.09
C PHE A 97 21.09 -8.46 10.01
N LEU A 98 20.33 -7.77 9.15
CA LEU A 98 20.53 -6.33 8.95
C LEU A 98 20.17 -5.52 10.21
N THR A 99 19.10 -5.88 10.93
CA THR A 99 18.62 -5.11 12.09
C THR A 99 19.66 -5.15 13.19
N LEU A 100 20.17 -6.34 13.48
CA LEU A 100 21.24 -6.54 14.47
C LEU A 100 22.51 -5.75 14.13
N ILE A 101 22.90 -5.71 12.85
CA ILE A 101 24.06 -4.94 12.40
C ILE A 101 23.82 -3.44 12.53
N LEU A 102 22.66 -2.95 12.06
CA LEU A 102 22.33 -1.53 12.11
C LEU A 102 22.21 -1.03 13.55
N GLN A 103 21.55 -1.76 14.44
CA GLN A 103 21.49 -1.45 15.88
C GLN A 103 22.91 -1.40 16.49
N ARG A 104 23.77 -2.36 16.15
CA ARG A 104 25.15 -2.35 16.63
C ARG A 104 25.93 -1.14 16.15
N VAL A 105 25.81 -0.78 14.87
CA VAL A 105 26.49 0.38 14.27
C VAL A 105 25.97 1.66 14.90
N TYR A 106 24.65 1.80 15.04
CA TYR A 106 24.00 2.93 15.70
C TYR A 106 24.53 3.13 17.13
N ASN A 107 24.51 2.08 17.95
CA ASN A 107 25.00 2.13 19.33
C ASN A 107 26.50 2.40 19.47
N ILE A 108 27.31 2.12 18.44
CA ILE A 108 28.73 2.49 18.42
C ILE A 108 28.88 3.98 18.12
N ILE A 109 28.15 4.49 17.13
CA ILE A 109 28.18 5.91 16.74
C ILE A 109 27.64 6.79 17.87
N ASP A 110 26.55 6.36 18.51
CA ASP A 110 25.92 7.08 19.61
C ASP A 110 26.88 7.25 20.81
N ARG A 111 27.51 6.16 21.26
CA ARG A 111 28.54 6.22 22.32
C ARG A 111 29.77 7.05 21.94
N SER A 112 30.08 7.17 20.65
CA SER A 112 31.18 8.01 20.17
C SER A 112 30.82 9.51 20.11
N GLY A 113 29.57 9.87 20.39
CA GLY A 113 29.07 11.24 20.26
C GLY A 113 29.00 11.71 18.80
N GLY A 114 28.86 10.78 17.86
CA GLY A 114 28.83 11.08 16.42
C GLY A 114 27.52 11.73 15.95
N PHE A 115 26.45 11.60 16.74
CA PHE A 115 25.18 12.25 16.46
C PHE A 115 25.15 13.69 17.00
N PRO A 116 24.46 14.61 16.30
CA PRO A 116 24.18 15.92 16.86
C PRO A 116 23.38 15.78 18.17
N PRO A 117 23.53 16.72 19.12
CA PRO A 117 22.79 16.67 20.37
C PRO A 117 21.28 16.66 20.10
N VAL A 118 20.59 15.69 20.71
CA VAL A 118 19.14 15.53 20.61
C VAL A 118 18.46 16.79 21.16
N PRO A 119 17.52 17.41 20.43
CA PRO A 119 16.70 18.52 20.94
C PRO A 119 16.01 18.16 22.27
N GLU A 120 15.93 19.09 23.22
CA GLU A 120 15.38 18.83 24.57
C GLU A 120 13.96 18.22 24.53
N GLU A 121 13.13 18.61 23.56
CA GLU A 121 11.77 18.08 23.36
C GLU A 121 11.73 16.59 22.99
N LEU A 122 12.82 16.06 22.41
CA LEU A 122 12.94 14.68 21.97
C LEU A 122 13.76 13.82 22.93
N GLN A 123 14.43 14.43 23.92
CA GLN A 123 15.23 13.70 24.91
C GLN A 123 14.35 12.78 25.76
N ASP A 124 13.18 13.23 26.17
CA ASP A 124 12.26 12.42 26.97
C ASP A 124 11.71 11.21 26.18
N ILE A 125 11.52 11.36 24.87
CA ILE A 125 11.01 10.31 23.96
C ILE A 125 12.11 9.28 23.64
N LEU A 126 13.32 9.74 23.30
CA LEU A 126 14.46 8.88 22.99
C LEU A 126 15.03 8.15 24.22
N SER A 127 14.71 8.60 25.43
CA SER A 127 15.11 7.93 26.67
C SER A 127 14.30 6.67 26.98
N GLU A 128 13.07 6.58 26.47
CA GLU A 128 12.11 5.51 26.79
C GLU A 128 11.85 4.56 25.61
N GLU A 129 12.10 4.99 24.36
CA GLU A 129 11.89 4.16 23.16
C GLU A 129 13.19 3.55 22.62
N ASP A 130 13.17 2.24 22.39
CA ASP A 130 14.17 1.55 21.58
C ASP A 130 14.06 2.04 20.13
N VAL A 131 15.16 2.51 19.54
CA VAL A 131 15.19 2.98 18.14
C VAL A 131 14.76 1.86 17.19
N GLU A 132 13.58 2.02 16.60
CA GLU A 132 13.02 1.09 15.61
C GLU A 132 13.66 1.34 14.23
N VAL A 133 14.10 0.28 13.56
CA VAL A 133 14.77 0.35 12.27
C VAL A 133 13.77 0.05 11.16
N ASP A 134 13.32 1.09 10.47
CA ASP A 134 12.44 0.96 9.31
C ASP A 134 13.21 0.72 8.00
N TYR A 135 12.95 -0.42 7.35
CA TYR A 135 13.53 -0.74 6.05
C TYR A 135 12.74 -0.15 4.89
N ILE A 136 13.32 0.87 4.24
CA ILE A 136 12.80 1.40 2.97
C ILE A 136 13.49 0.65 1.81
N SER A 137 13.01 -0.54 1.47
CA SER A 137 13.47 -1.28 0.28
C SER A 137 12.51 -1.10 -0.92
N PRO A 138 12.97 -1.21 -2.18
CA PRO A 138 12.08 -1.19 -3.35
C PRO A 138 10.99 -2.26 -3.31
N LEU A 139 11.27 -3.41 -2.70
CA LEU A 139 10.29 -4.48 -2.45
C LEU A 139 9.27 -4.07 -1.39
N ALA A 140 9.72 -3.52 -0.27
CA ALA A 140 8.84 -3.00 0.77
C ALA A 140 7.97 -1.85 0.22
N GLN A 141 8.53 -1.01 -0.65
CA GLN A 141 7.77 0.00 -1.39
C GLN A 141 6.77 -0.62 -2.34
N ALA A 142 7.12 -1.66 -3.11
CA ALA A 142 6.18 -2.36 -4.00
C ALA A 142 5.03 -3.05 -3.23
N GLN A 143 5.31 -3.64 -2.07
CA GLN A 143 4.29 -4.22 -1.19
C GLN A 143 3.40 -3.13 -0.57
N LYS A 144 3.99 -2.03 -0.06
CA LYS A 144 3.24 -0.86 0.40
C LYS A 144 2.34 -0.33 -0.72
N MET A 145 2.85 -0.22 -1.95
CA MET A 145 2.09 0.19 -3.14
C MET A 145 0.88 -0.69 -3.43
N SER A 146 0.97 -2.01 -3.24
CA SER A 146 -0.21 -2.88 -3.34
C SER A 146 -1.26 -2.55 -2.28
N GLY A 147 -0.85 -2.16 -1.08
CA GLY A 147 -1.74 -1.66 -0.03
C GLY A 147 -2.39 -0.31 -0.37
N LEU A 148 -1.64 0.60 -1.02
CA LEU A 148 -2.16 1.88 -1.48
C LEU A 148 -3.32 1.70 -2.47
N VAL A 149 -3.22 0.75 -3.41
CA VAL A 149 -4.31 0.44 -4.36
C VAL A 149 -5.60 0.05 -3.63
N ASN A 150 -5.51 -0.71 -2.54
CA ASN A 150 -6.68 -1.11 -1.76
C ASN A 150 -7.34 0.09 -1.06
N ILE A 151 -6.53 1.04 -0.55
CA ILE A 151 -7.03 2.26 0.09
C ILE A 151 -7.74 3.14 -0.95
N GLU A 152 -7.13 3.35 -2.12
CA GLU A 152 -7.73 4.12 -3.21
C GLU A 152 -9.06 3.50 -3.67
N GLN A 153 -9.07 2.18 -3.86
CA GLN A 153 -10.27 1.47 -4.30
C GLN A 153 -11.38 1.51 -3.22
N ALA A 154 -11.01 1.45 -1.93
CA ALA A 154 -11.96 1.56 -0.83
C ALA A 154 -12.57 2.97 -0.73
N ILE A 155 -11.77 4.02 -0.89
CA ILE A 155 -12.25 5.42 -0.91
C ILE A 155 -13.17 5.63 -2.13
N ALA A 156 -12.75 5.16 -3.31
CA ALA A 156 -13.54 5.29 -4.54
C ALA A 156 -14.90 4.56 -4.45
N GLN A 157 -14.91 3.32 -3.94
CA GLN A 157 -16.14 2.57 -3.71
C GLN A 157 -17.03 3.23 -2.67
N THR A 158 -16.45 3.75 -1.59
CA THR A 158 -17.20 4.49 -0.56
C THR A 158 -17.88 5.72 -1.15
N GLY A 159 -17.19 6.46 -2.02
CA GLY A 159 -17.76 7.61 -2.73
C GLY A 159 -18.93 7.25 -3.65
N GLN A 160 -18.87 6.09 -4.32
CA GLN A 160 -19.99 5.59 -5.14
C GLN A 160 -21.16 5.14 -4.26
N MET A 161 -20.90 4.42 -3.17
CA MET A 161 -21.93 3.97 -2.23
C MET A 161 -22.62 5.14 -1.52
N ALA A 162 -21.89 6.21 -1.20
CA ALA A 162 -22.44 7.40 -0.54
C ALA A 162 -23.52 8.12 -1.36
N GLN A 163 -23.58 7.93 -2.69
CA GLN A 163 -24.64 8.48 -3.54
C GLN A 163 -26.00 7.81 -3.28
N VAL A 164 -25.99 6.55 -2.86
CA VAL A 164 -27.20 5.75 -2.59
C VAL A 164 -27.46 5.67 -1.08
N TRP A 165 -26.41 5.54 -0.28
CA TRP A 165 -26.43 5.40 1.17
C TRP A 165 -25.47 6.40 1.85
N PRO A 166 -25.93 7.62 2.15
CA PRO A 166 -25.10 8.66 2.77
C PRO A 166 -24.48 8.28 4.12
N GLU A 167 -25.07 7.30 4.82
CA GLU A 167 -24.58 6.77 6.09
C GLU A 167 -23.24 6.04 5.99
N VAL A 168 -22.87 5.54 4.80
CA VAL A 168 -21.59 4.83 4.58
C VAL A 168 -20.40 5.75 4.84
N THR A 169 -20.54 7.05 4.56
CA THR A 169 -19.53 8.08 4.84
C THR A 169 -19.18 8.16 6.33
N LYS A 170 -20.07 7.74 7.24
CA LYS A 170 -19.82 7.75 8.69
C LYS A 170 -18.94 6.58 9.16
N LYS A 171 -18.74 5.56 8.32
CA LYS A 171 -17.92 4.38 8.67
C LYS A 171 -16.44 4.58 8.34
N ILE A 172 -16.12 5.45 7.39
CA ILE A 172 -14.75 5.76 6.98
C ILE A 172 -14.21 6.97 7.75
N ASN A 173 -12.97 6.87 8.25
CA ASN A 173 -12.23 8.04 8.74
C ASN A 173 -11.36 8.56 7.59
N PRO A 174 -11.76 9.62 6.87
CA PRO A 174 -11.02 10.11 5.70
C PRO A 174 -9.64 10.66 6.07
N LEU A 175 -9.50 11.32 7.23
CA LEU A 175 -8.22 11.85 7.69
C LEU A 175 -7.25 10.73 8.05
N GLY A 176 -7.70 9.76 8.84
CA GLY A 176 -6.86 8.59 9.17
C GLY A 176 -6.47 7.77 7.94
N ALA A 177 -7.40 7.61 6.98
CA ALA A 177 -7.12 6.90 5.74
C ALA A 177 -6.06 7.61 4.88
N ILE A 178 -6.12 8.95 4.78
CA ILE A 178 -5.16 9.72 3.98
C ILE A 178 -3.79 9.83 4.67
N THR A 179 -3.75 9.93 5.99
CA THR A 179 -2.51 9.87 6.76
C THR A 179 -1.80 8.54 6.56
N LYS A 180 -2.53 7.41 6.67
CA LYS A 180 -1.97 6.08 6.39
C LYS A 180 -1.54 5.93 4.94
N TYR A 181 -2.29 6.49 4.00
CA TYR A 181 -1.92 6.53 2.59
C TYR A 181 -0.58 7.26 2.38
N PHE A 182 -0.37 8.43 2.99
CA PHE A 182 0.87 9.18 2.88
C PHE A 182 2.07 8.51 3.57
N GLU A 183 1.84 7.84 4.70
CA GLU A 183 2.84 7.03 5.39
C GLU A 183 3.31 5.87 4.50
N MET A 184 2.36 5.18 3.84
CA MET A 184 2.67 4.09 2.90
C MET A 184 3.38 4.60 1.64
N LEU A 185 3.08 5.83 1.19
CA LEU A 185 3.73 6.48 0.05
C LEU A 185 5.13 7.01 0.40
N GLY A 186 5.46 7.13 1.69
CA GLY A 186 6.76 7.60 2.18
C GLY A 186 6.90 9.13 2.16
N VAL A 187 5.79 9.87 2.28
CA VAL A 187 5.84 11.33 2.40
C VAL A 187 6.48 11.69 3.75
N PRO A 188 7.52 12.54 3.80
CA PRO A 188 8.16 12.89 5.06
C PRO A 188 7.17 13.61 5.99
N ALA A 189 7.17 13.26 7.27
CA ALA A 189 6.20 13.76 8.25
C ALA A 189 6.16 15.29 8.35
N MET A 190 7.28 15.96 8.10
CA MET A 190 7.37 17.44 8.04
C MET A 190 6.50 18.08 6.95
N ALA A 191 6.09 17.33 5.93
CA ALA A 191 5.19 17.80 4.88
C ALA A 191 3.70 17.58 5.23
N LEU A 192 3.42 16.86 6.31
CA LEU A 192 2.08 16.62 6.81
C LEU A 192 1.79 17.56 7.99
N ARG A 193 0.54 18.05 8.08
CA ARG A 193 0.07 18.76 9.27
C ARG A 193 -0.25 17.76 10.36
N SER A 194 -0.11 18.16 11.62
CA SER A 194 -0.49 17.30 12.74
C SER A 194 -2.01 17.09 12.78
N ASP A 195 -2.43 15.95 13.33
CA ASP A 195 -3.86 15.65 13.50
C ASP A 195 -4.54 16.71 14.38
N GLU A 196 -3.83 17.26 15.36
CA GLU A 196 -4.31 18.32 16.25
C GLU A 196 -4.57 19.63 15.49
N GLU A 197 -3.64 20.04 14.63
CA GLU A 197 -3.77 21.26 13.82
C GLU A 197 -4.97 21.15 12.85
N VAL A 198 -5.17 19.99 12.24
CA VAL A 198 -6.31 19.73 11.34
C VAL A 198 -7.64 19.69 12.11
N GLN A 199 -7.68 19.08 13.29
CA GLN A 199 -8.88 19.06 14.13
C GLN A 199 -9.27 20.45 14.63
N GLU A 200 -8.29 21.30 14.94
CA GLU A 200 -8.55 22.68 15.35
C GLU A 200 -9.08 23.54 14.20
N MET A 201 -8.51 23.41 13.00
CA MET A 201 -9.05 24.06 11.79
C MET A 201 -10.49 23.62 11.51
N LEU A 202 -10.79 22.31 11.59
CA LEU A 202 -12.15 21.82 11.38
C LEU A 202 -13.15 22.38 12.41
N LYS A 203 -12.76 22.47 13.69
CA LYS A 203 -13.60 23.10 14.72
C LYS A 203 -13.83 24.58 14.44
N GLN A 204 -12.81 25.30 13.99
CA GLN A 204 -12.93 26.71 13.62
C GLN A 204 -13.87 26.90 12.42
N GLU A 205 -13.71 26.11 11.36
CA GLU A 205 -14.61 26.12 10.19
C GLU A 205 -16.05 25.81 10.60
N GLN A 206 -16.26 24.84 11.49
CA GLN A 206 -17.59 24.47 11.96
C GLN A 206 -18.24 25.59 12.78
N GLN A 207 -17.47 26.29 13.61
CA GLN A 207 -17.95 27.47 14.34
C GLN A 207 -18.24 28.67 13.42
N GLU A 208 -17.42 28.89 12.39
CA GLU A 208 -17.67 29.94 11.40
C GLU A 208 -18.92 29.65 10.57
N MET A 209 -19.14 28.40 10.20
CA MET A 209 -20.32 27.96 9.46
C MET A 209 -21.59 28.11 10.31
N GLN A 210 -21.54 27.77 11.61
CA GLN A 210 -22.64 28.03 12.54
C GLN A 210 -22.92 29.53 12.68
N ARG A 211 -21.89 30.36 12.87
CA ARG A 211 -22.06 31.83 12.93
C ARG A 211 -22.63 32.41 11.62
N GLN A 212 -22.24 31.88 10.47
CA GLN A 212 -22.83 32.29 9.19
C GLN A 212 -24.29 31.86 9.06
N GLN A 213 -24.66 30.65 9.50
CA GLN A 213 -26.05 30.20 9.50
C GLN A 213 -26.93 31.05 10.43
N GLU A 214 -26.47 31.32 11.66
CA GLU A 214 -27.19 32.20 12.59
C GLU A 214 -27.35 33.62 12.05
N MET A 215 -26.31 34.15 11.39
CA MET A 215 -26.39 35.46 10.75
C MET A 215 -27.34 35.47 9.55
N GLN A 216 -27.36 34.42 8.73
CA GLN A 216 -28.30 34.29 7.62
C GLN A 216 -29.74 34.10 8.10
N GLU A 217 -29.99 33.31 9.14
CA GLU A 217 -31.32 33.20 9.75
C GLU A 217 -31.74 34.52 10.39
N GLY A 218 -30.83 35.23 11.06
CA GLY A 218 -31.08 36.55 11.62
C GLY A 218 -31.41 37.60 10.55
N LEU A 219 -30.71 37.59 9.42
CA LEU A 219 -30.99 38.45 8.26
C LEU A 219 -32.30 38.07 7.56
N ALA A 220 -32.61 36.78 7.43
CA ALA A 220 -33.87 36.30 6.86
C ALA A 220 -35.07 36.66 7.75
N MET A 221 -34.94 36.51 9.08
CA MET A 221 -35.94 36.99 10.03
C MET A 221 -36.07 38.51 10.01
N ALA A 222 -34.97 39.25 9.93
CA ALA A 222 -35.00 40.71 9.85
C ALA A 222 -35.63 41.20 8.53
N GLN A 223 -35.35 40.56 7.39
CA GLN A 223 -35.99 40.88 6.11
C GLN A 223 -37.47 40.50 6.07
N ALA A 224 -37.86 39.39 6.72
CA ALA A 224 -39.27 39.02 6.87
C ALA A 224 -40.03 39.93 7.86
N ALA A 225 -39.34 40.48 8.87
CA ALA A 225 -39.91 41.40 9.85
C ALA A 225 -39.88 42.88 9.40
N ALA A 226 -39.03 43.25 8.44
CA ALA A 226 -38.95 44.60 7.89
C ALA A 226 -40.31 45.17 7.42
N PRO A 227 -41.14 44.46 6.63
CA PRO A 227 -42.47 44.99 6.24
C PRO A 227 -43.45 45.11 7.41
N ALA A 228 -43.32 44.30 8.46
CA ALA A 228 -44.16 44.39 9.66
C ALA A 228 -43.75 45.56 10.57
N ALA A 229 -42.45 45.84 10.68
CA ALA A 229 -41.92 46.97 11.45
C ALA A 229 -42.21 48.32 10.78
N GLU A 230 -42.19 48.39 9.44
CA GLU A 230 -42.57 49.59 8.68
C GLU A 230 -44.08 49.88 8.77
N ALA A 231 -44.91 48.83 8.70
CA ALA A 231 -46.36 48.95 8.93
C ALA A 231 -46.69 49.40 10.37
N ALA A 232 -45.98 48.87 11.38
CA ALA A 232 -46.15 49.30 12.76
C ALA A 232 -45.74 50.77 12.96
N LYS A 233 -44.60 51.20 12.39
CA LYS A 233 -44.17 52.62 12.42
C LYS A 233 -45.21 53.55 11.78
N ASN A 234 -45.75 53.18 10.61
CA ASN A 234 -46.77 53.96 9.91
C ASN A 234 -48.10 54.02 10.69
N LEU A 235 -48.48 52.95 11.40
CA LEU A 235 -49.66 52.94 12.27
C LEU A 235 -49.46 53.78 13.54
N THR A 236 -48.28 53.73 14.17
CA THR A 236 -47.98 54.60 15.32
C THR A 236 -47.81 56.07 14.94
N ALA A 237 -47.28 56.38 13.75
CA ALA A 237 -47.24 57.75 13.24
C ALA A 237 -48.64 58.27 12.91
N ALA A 238 -49.53 57.42 12.38
CA ALA A 238 -50.94 57.75 12.16
C ALA A 238 -51.77 57.86 13.45
N ALA A 239 -51.36 57.18 14.54
CA ALA A 239 -52.02 57.28 15.84
C ALA A 239 -51.56 58.48 16.68
N ASN A 240 -50.31 58.93 16.51
CA ASN A 240 -49.77 60.11 17.19
C ASN A 240 -50.10 61.43 16.48
N ASP A 241 -50.39 61.41 15.18
CA ASP A 241 -50.92 62.57 14.47
C ASP A 241 -52.45 62.60 14.63
N SER A 242 -52.90 62.94 15.84
CA SER A 242 -54.30 63.19 16.16
C SER A 242 -54.77 64.46 15.42
N ASN A 243 -55.03 64.31 14.12
CA ASN A 243 -55.57 65.37 13.28
C ASN A 243 -57.06 65.58 13.64
N PRO A 244 -57.47 66.78 14.10
CA PRO A 244 -58.86 67.09 14.47
C PRO A 244 -59.86 67.05 13.29
N ALA A 245 -59.42 66.68 12.09
CA ALA A 245 -60.27 66.53 10.91
C ALA A 245 -61.06 65.22 10.84
N ILE A 246 -60.68 64.16 11.60
CA ILE A 246 -61.43 62.88 11.56
C ILE A 246 -62.64 62.90 12.50
N THR A 247 -62.60 63.70 13.57
CA THR A 247 -63.74 63.92 14.48
C THR A 247 -64.87 64.74 13.86
N SER A 248 -64.64 65.44 12.74
CA SER A 248 -65.69 66.17 12.01
C SER A 248 -66.35 65.34 10.89
N TRP A 249 -65.77 64.18 10.53
CA TRP A 249 -66.29 63.31 9.47
C TRP A 249 -67.11 62.13 10.00
N LEU A 250 -66.80 61.63 11.20
CA LEU A 250 -67.64 60.67 11.93
C LEU A 250 -68.68 61.44 12.76
N GLY A 251 -69.67 61.99 12.07
CA GLY A 251 -70.82 62.65 12.68
C GLY A 251 -71.52 61.72 13.66
N VAL A 252 -71.37 61.98 14.96
CA VAL A 252 -72.28 61.51 16.00
C VAL A 252 -73.24 62.68 16.32
N PRO A 253 -74.54 62.54 16.04
CA PRO A 253 -75.52 63.59 16.30
C PRO A 253 -75.97 63.54 17.76
N GLY A 254 -75.91 64.71 18.42
CA GLY A 254 -76.86 65.18 19.42
C GLY A 254 -77.04 64.42 20.75
N GLY A 255 -76.93 65.15 21.86
CA GLY A 255 -77.55 64.77 23.13
C GLY A 255 -77.09 65.64 24.29
N TRP A 256 -77.97 66.53 24.74
CA TRP A 256 -77.84 67.34 25.96
C TRP A 256 -78.26 66.53 27.20
N GLU A 257 -77.70 66.94 28.34
CA GLU A 257 -77.85 66.46 29.74
C GLU A 257 -77.05 65.22 30.17
#